data_AF-A0A5J4TXN4-F1
#
_entry.id   AF-A0A5J4TXN4-F1
#
_cell.length_a   1.000
_cell.length_b   1.000
_cell.length_c   1.000
_cell.angle_alpha   90.00
_cell.angle_beta   90.00
_cell.angle_gamma   90.00
#
_symmetry.space_group_name_H-M   'P 1'
#
loop_
_entity.id
_entity.type
_entity.pdbx_description
1 polymer ?
#
loop_
_entity_poly.entity_id
_entity_poly.type
_entity_poly.pdbx_seq_one_letter_code
_entity_poly.pdbx_strand_id
1 'polypeptide(L)'
;MVKKAYGKCRKILDAKALNKQTVDFHFKMHDSNEVKQTIRLDDWNISLDISSGKANLNQALTNILSNGNGTNNVTNKMITKIRIINYVDDILLLHQYKEYLKNMTQQVIKKLKYFGFTMITEKRKTKLNRIVIFLVWEWNIAKTTVKTKPKKRLRLLLDLNNMRRWIKTGTEITVKQSAKLIGKLNYLRQQFQEASLMLNIMDHQKTQAAGLRGWNTTMIMNKTAIPDINQMDSET
;
A
#
# COMPACT_ATOMS: atom_id res chain seq x y z
N MET A 1 22.07 -7.14 15.16
CA MET A 1 20.84 -7.03 15.98
C MET A 1 20.24 -5.64 15.83
N VAL A 2 18.92 -5.50 15.93
CA VAL A 2 18.24 -4.18 15.91
C VAL A 2 17.49 -3.97 17.21
N LYS A 3 17.63 -2.76 17.78
CA LYS A 3 16.94 -2.35 19.01
C LYS A 3 15.46 -2.09 18.72
N LYS A 4 14.60 -2.57 19.61
CA LYS A 4 13.17 -2.24 19.70
C LYS A 4 12.93 -1.27 20.86
N ALA A 5 11.70 -0.76 20.94
CA ALA A 5 11.22 -0.04 22.11
C ALA A 5 11.40 -0.86 23.40
N TYR A 6 11.61 -0.17 24.52
CA TYR A 6 11.75 -0.75 25.85
C TYR A 6 12.94 -1.73 26.00
N GLY A 7 14.08 -1.43 25.38
CA GLY A 7 15.32 -2.20 25.55
C GLY A 7 15.33 -3.60 24.90
N LYS A 8 14.23 -4.03 24.27
CA LYS A 8 14.16 -5.33 23.58
C LYS A 8 15.06 -5.32 22.35
N CYS A 9 15.72 -6.44 22.05
CA CYS A 9 16.51 -6.61 20.83
C CYS A 9 15.87 -7.66 19.91
N ARG A 10 16.01 -7.46 18.60
CA ARG A 10 15.63 -8.44 17.58
C ARG A 10 16.89 -8.90 16.84
N LYS A 11 17.11 -10.21 16.81
CA LYS A 11 18.11 -10.82 15.93
C LYS A 11 17.62 -10.71 14.47
N ILE A 12 18.50 -10.30 13.58
CA ILE A 12 18.25 -10.23 12.14
C ILE A 12 19.34 -11.07 11.49
N LEU A 13 18.92 -12.02 10.66
CA LEU A 13 19.82 -12.80 9.82
C LEU A 13 20.14 -11.98 8.57
N ASP A 14 21.42 -11.80 8.26
CA ASP A 14 21.83 -11.25 6.96
C ASP A 14 21.75 -12.36 5.91
N ALA A 15 20.71 -12.31 5.09
CA ALA A 15 20.46 -13.29 4.03
C ALA A 15 21.02 -12.86 2.67
N LYS A 16 21.86 -11.82 2.57
CA LYS A 16 22.31 -11.27 1.28
C LYS A 16 23.05 -12.28 0.40
N ALA A 17 23.87 -13.15 0.98
CA ALA A 17 24.58 -14.21 0.25
C ALA A 17 23.61 -15.31 -0.20
N LEU A 18 22.70 -15.73 0.68
CA LEU A 18 21.69 -16.75 0.40
C LEU A 18 20.74 -16.30 -0.73
N ASN A 19 20.29 -15.05 -0.71
CA ASN A 19 19.40 -14.49 -1.72
C ASN A 19 20.01 -14.46 -3.15
N LYS A 20 21.34 -14.58 -3.29
CA LYS A 20 22.00 -14.68 -4.61
C LYS A 20 21.94 -16.09 -5.20
N GLN A 21 21.70 -17.10 -4.37
CA GLN A 21 21.67 -18.52 -4.74
C GLN A 21 20.24 -19.05 -4.86
N THR A 22 19.25 -18.26 -4.45
CA THR A 22 17.82 -18.61 -4.57
C THR A 22 17.26 -18.22 -5.93
N VAL A 23 16.30 -18.99 -6.42
CA VAL A 23 15.54 -18.65 -7.62
C VAL A 23 14.51 -17.57 -7.29
N ASP A 24 14.45 -16.53 -8.12
CA ASP A 24 13.42 -15.50 -8.00
C ASP A 24 12.05 -16.07 -8.36
N PHE A 25 11.12 -16.03 -7.40
CA PHE A 25 9.72 -16.37 -7.64
C PHE A 25 8.88 -15.10 -7.73
N HIS A 26 8.18 -14.93 -8.84
CA HIS A 26 7.29 -13.77 -9.01
C HIS A 26 6.03 -13.93 -8.17
N PHE A 27 5.86 -13.06 -7.17
CA PHE A 27 4.64 -12.96 -6.38
C PHE A 27 4.02 -11.59 -6.55
N LYS A 28 2.79 -11.55 -7.08
CA LYS A 28 2.02 -10.30 -7.20
C LYS A 28 1.38 -9.96 -5.85
N MET A 29 1.88 -8.91 -5.20
CA MET A 29 1.25 -8.34 -4.01
C MET A 29 0.10 -7.41 -4.41
N HIS A 30 -0.98 -7.43 -3.62
CA HIS A 30 -2.01 -6.40 -3.73
C HIS A 30 -1.39 -5.03 -3.42
N ASP A 31 -1.53 -4.09 -4.35
CA ASP A 31 -0.98 -2.75 -4.19
C ASP A 31 -2.00 -1.83 -3.49
N SER A 32 -1.56 -0.62 -3.17
CA SER A 32 -2.46 0.34 -2.53
C SER A 32 -3.54 0.84 -3.48
N ASN A 33 -3.37 0.79 -4.81
CA ASN A 33 -4.40 1.19 -5.77
C ASN A 33 -5.59 0.25 -5.76
N GLU A 34 -5.34 -1.05 -5.63
CA GLU A 34 -6.40 -2.04 -5.46
C GLU A 34 -7.20 -1.80 -4.17
N VAL A 35 -6.54 -1.36 -3.08
CA VAL A 35 -7.23 -0.91 -1.86
C VAL A 35 -8.16 0.27 -2.17
N LYS A 36 -7.66 1.29 -2.88
CA LYS A 36 -8.43 2.49 -3.25
C LYS A 36 -9.66 2.16 -4.09
N GLN A 37 -9.56 1.21 -5.03
CA GLN A 37 -10.66 0.78 -5.89
C GLN A 37 -11.69 -0.09 -5.15
N THR A 38 -11.26 -0.80 -4.10
CA THR A 38 -12.12 -1.72 -3.35
C THR A 38 -12.95 -1.02 -2.27
N ILE A 39 -12.40 0.03 -1.65
CA ILE A 39 -13.12 0.83 -0.64
C ILE A 39 -14.29 1.58 -1.28
N ARG A 40 -15.47 1.51 -0.66
CA ARG A 40 -16.66 2.28 -1.07
C ARG A 40 -17.02 3.33 -0.03
N LEU A 41 -17.74 4.36 -0.48
CA LEU A 41 -18.31 5.36 0.42
C LEU A 41 -19.21 4.66 1.46
N ASP A 42 -19.14 5.16 2.70
CA ASP A 42 -19.84 4.65 3.88
C ASP A 42 -19.45 3.23 4.35
N ASP A 43 -18.34 2.70 3.86
CA ASP A 43 -17.80 1.45 4.39
C ASP A 43 -17.38 1.58 5.86
N TRP A 44 -17.81 0.59 6.64
CA TRP A 44 -17.16 0.24 7.89
C TRP A 44 -16.03 -0.74 7.61
N ASN A 45 -15.02 -0.71 8.48
CA ASN A 45 -13.85 -1.57 8.34
C ASN A 45 -13.47 -2.29 9.63
N ILE A 46 -12.87 -3.47 9.48
CA ILE A 46 -12.15 -4.19 10.54
C ILE A 46 -10.83 -4.70 9.96
N SER A 47 -9.73 -4.45 10.67
CA SER A 47 -8.41 -4.98 10.32
C SER A 47 -8.02 -6.10 11.28
N LEU A 48 -7.47 -7.17 10.71
CA LEU A 48 -7.04 -8.40 11.36
C LEU A 48 -5.56 -8.65 11.07
N ASP A 49 -4.76 -8.94 12.11
CA ASP A 49 -3.33 -9.23 12.01
C ASP A 49 -3.07 -10.71 12.35
N ILE A 50 -2.38 -11.44 11.48
CA ILE A 50 -2.08 -12.88 11.59
C ILE A 50 -0.62 -13.05 12.06
N SER A 51 -0.38 -13.92 13.05
CA SER A 51 0.98 -14.12 13.57
C SER A 51 1.83 -15.14 12.82
N SER A 52 1.23 -16.01 12.01
CA SER A 52 1.92 -17.14 11.37
C SER A 52 1.10 -17.78 10.25
N GLY A 53 1.77 -18.18 9.17
CA GLY A 53 1.19 -18.93 8.04
C GLY A 53 1.12 -18.09 6.76
N LYS A 54 2.08 -18.25 5.86
CA LYS A 54 2.11 -17.55 4.55
C LYS A 54 1.63 -18.45 3.42
N ALA A 55 1.94 -19.74 3.51
CA ALA A 55 1.40 -20.74 2.61
C ALA A 55 -0.11 -20.89 2.90
N ASN A 56 -0.93 -20.78 1.86
CA ASN A 56 -2.37 -21.07 1.86
C ASN A 56 -3.33 -19.99 2.37
N LEU A 57 -2.87 -18.79 2.76
CA LEU A 57 -3.78 -17.72 3.21
C LEU A 57 -4.75 -17.28 2.10
N ASN A 58 -4.22 -17.06 0.88
CA ASN A 58 -5.04 -16.68 -0.27
C ASN A 58 -6.06 -17.77 -0.62
N GLN A 59 -5.69 -19.05 -0.56
CA GLN A 59 -6.61 -20.16 -0.79
C GLN A 59 -7.71 -20.24 0.27
N ALA A 60 -7.35 -20.06 1.55
CA ALA A 60 -8.32 -20.02 2.64
C ALA A 60 -9.32 -18.87 2.48
N LEU A 61 -8.84 -17.67 2.09
CA LEU A 61 -9.70 -16.51 1.81
C LEU A 61 -10.60 -16.71 0.60
N THR A 62 -10.10 -17.30 -0.49
CA THR A 62 -10.92 -17.65 -1.66
C THR A 62 -12.02 -18.64 -1.27
N ASN A 63 -11.72 -19.68 -0.49
CA ASN A 63 -12.71 -20.64 0.00
C ASN A 63 -13.75 -20.00 0.94
N ILE A 64 -13.36 -19.00 1.73
CA ILE A 64 -14.28 -18.20 2.55
C ILE A 64 -15.29 -17.45 1.66
N LEU A 65 -14.85 -16.96 0.49
CA LEU A 65 -15.65 -16.16 -0.44
C LEU A 65 -16.53 -17.00 -1.39
N SER A 66 -16.23 -18.29 -1.58
CA SER A 66 -16.93 -19.17 -2.55
C SER A 66 -18.11 -19.96 -1.95
N ASN A 67 -18.18 -20.16 -0.63
CA ASN A 67 -19.24 -20.94 0.02
C ASN A 67 -20.46 -20.12 0.44
N GLY A 68 -21.01 -19.35 -0.50
CA GLY A 68 -22.34 -18.74 -0.35
C GLY A 68 -23.26 -19.31 -1.42
N ASN A 69 -23.85 -20.48 -1.17
CA ASN A 69 -25.14 -20.89 -1.74
C ASN A 69 -25.61 -22.17 -1.03
N GLY A 70 -26.64 -21.98 -0.20
CA GLY A 70 -27.40 -23.04 0.43
C GLY A 70 -28.73 -22.42 0.83
N THR A 71 -29.78 -22.78 0.09
CA THR A 71 -31.20 -22.40 0.21
C THR A 71 -31.68 -21.14 -0.52
N ASN A 72 -32.46 -21.40 -1.57
CA ASN A 72 -33.26 -20.47 -2.37
C ASN A 72 -34.46 -20.00 -1.54
N ASN A 73 -34.66 -18.68 -1.43
CA ASN A 73 -35.96 -18.04 -1.25
C ASN A 73 -35.89 -16.63 -1.86
N VAL A 74 -36.83 -16.33 -2.75
CA VAL A 74 -36.75 -15.36 -3.86
C VAL A 74 -36.95 -13.88 -3.48
N THR A 75 -36.84 -13.46 -2.22
CA THR A 75 -37.18 -12.07 -1.83
C THR A 75 -36.11 -11.26 -1.09
N ASN A 76 -34.84 -11.69 -1.03
CA ASN A 76 -33.75 -10.81 -0.57
C ASN A 76 -32.50 -10.93 -1.46
N LYS A 77 -32.68 -10.53 -2.73
CA LYS A 77 -31.60 -10.25 -3.68
C LYS A 77 -30.94 -8.89 -3.34
N MET A 78 -30.36 -8.75 -2.14
CA MET A 78 -29.53 -7.61 -1.75
C MET A 78 -28.08 -8.06 -1.50
N ILE A 79 -27.22 -7.92 -2.51
CA ILE A 79 -25.78 -7.54 -2.42
C ILE A 79 -25.02 -8.03 -1.15
N THR A 80 -24.73 -9.32 -1.00
CA THR A 80 -24.00 -9.85 0.18
C THR A 80 -22.68 -10.54 -0.18
N LYS A 81 -21.67 -9.76 -0.58
CA LYS A 81 -20.27 -10.20 -0.52
C LYS A 81 -19.45 -9.18 0.26
N ILE A 82 -19.02 -9.56 1.47
CA ILE A 82 -18.02 -8.80 2.23
C ILE A 82 -16.78 -8.60 1.36
N ARG A 83 -16.24 -7.38 1.33
CA ARG A 83 -15.01 -7.09 0.60
C ARG A 83 -13.82 -7.39 1.51
N ILE A 84 -12.88 -8.17 0.99
CA ILE A 84 -11.68 -8.61 1.73
C ILE A 84 -10.47 -8.18 0.93
N ILE A 85 -9.55 -7.49 1.59
CA ILE A 85 -8.24 -7.15 1.04
C ILE A 85 -7.18 -7.78 1.94
N ASN A 86 -6.19 -8.43 1.34
CA ASN A 86 -5.12 -9.11 2.06
C ASN A 86 -3.76 -8.54 1.66
N TYR A 87 -2.87 -8.35 2.64
CA TYR A 87 -1.48 -8.03 2.43
C TYR A 87 -0.58 -8.79 3.41
N VAL A 88 -0.10 -9.95 2.96
CA VAL A 88 0.78 -10.86 3.72
C VAL A 88 0.17 -11.30 5.04
N ASP A 89 0.34 -10.52 6.10
CA ASP A 89 -0.11 -10.80 7.46
C ASP A 89 -1.31 -9.91 7.88
N ASP A 90 -1.58 -8.83 7.12
CA ASP A 90 -2.65 -7.86 7.40
C ASP A 90 -3.88 -8.13 6.50
N ILE A 91 -5.04 -8.42 7.10
CA ILE A 91 -6.32 -8.55 6.40
C ILE A 91 -7.22 -7.36 6.75
N LEU A 92 -7.86 -6.79 5.73
CA LEU A 92 -8.85 -5.73 5.86
C LEU A 92 -10.21 -6.22 5.35
N LEU A 93 -11.22 -6.13 6.21
CA LEU A 93 -12.61 -6.46 5.92
C LEU A 93 -13.44 -5.19 5.81
N LEU A 94 -14.27 -5.09 4.77
CA LEU A 94 -15.04 -3.89 4.42
C LEU A 94 -16.50 -4.22 4.11
N HIS A 95 -17.42 -3.43 4.68
CA HIS A 95 -18.85 -3.52 4.38
C HIS A 95 -19.61 -2.26 4.82
N GLN A 96 -20.67 -1.87 4.10
CA GLN A 96 -21.47 -0.67 4.40
C GLN A 96 -22.37 -0.84 5.62
N TYR A 97 -22.82 -2.07 5.90
CA TYR A 97 -23.63 -2.38 7.07
C TYR A 97 -22.79 -2.94 8.22
N LYS A 98 -22.82 -2.23 9.35
CA LYS A 98 -21.96 -2.42 10.53
C LYS A 98 -22.16 -3.77 11.23
N GLU A 99 -23.41 -4.15 11.52
CA GLU A 99 -23.70 -5.39 12.25
C GLU A 99 -23.39 -6.63 11.41
N TYR A 100 -23.63 -6.57 10.10
CA TYR A 100 -23.23 -7.63 9.18
C TYR A 100 -21.71 -7.79 9.12
N LEU A 101 -20.95 -6.68 9.10
CA LEU A 101 -19.49 -6.74 9.15
C LEU A 101 -18.99 -7.45 10.40
N LYS A 102 -19.60 -7.18 11.56
CA LYS A 102 -19.26 -7.82 12.83
C LYS A 102 -19.52 -9.32 12.80
N ASN A 103 -20.70 -9.75 12.33
CA ASN A 103 -21.05 -11.16 12.20
C ASN A 103 -20.10 -11.89 11.22
N MET A 104 -19.91 -11.32 10.03
CA MET A 104 -19.02 -11.90 9.02
C MET A 104 -17.57 -11.98 9.50
N THR A 105 -17.09 -10.97 10.24
CA THR A 105 -15.75 -11.01 10.83
C THR A 105 -15.58 -12.18 11.78
N GLN A 106 -16.58 -12.50 12.60
CA GLN A 106 -16.53 -13.68 13.47
C GLN A 106 -16.46 -14.97 12.67
N GLN A 107 -17.21 -15.08 11.56
CA GLN A 107 -17.14 -16.24 10.67
C GLN A 107 -15.78 -16.36 9.99
N VAL A 108 -15.22 -15.26 9.50
CA VAL A 108 -13.87 -15.20 8.92
C VAL A 108 -12.83 -15.67 9.95
N ILE A 109 -12.89 -15.16 11.18
CA ILE A 109 -11.96 -15.57 12.25
C ILE A 109 -12.09 -17.07 12.57
N LYS A 110 -13.31 -17.59 12.66
CA LYS A 110 -13.54 -19.03 12.91
C LYS A 110 -12.93 -19.88 11.80
N LYS A 111 -13.14 -19.50 10.54
CA LYS A 111 -12.56 -20.19 9.38
C LYS A 111 -11.03 -20.08 9.34
N LEU A 112 -10.47 -18.90 9.63
CA LEU A 112 -9.00 -18.72 9.71
C LEU A 112 -8.39 -19.59 10.81
N LYS A 113 -9.02 -19.69 11.98
CA LYS A 113 -8.59 -20.61 13.04
C LYS A 113 -8.66 -22.08 12.60
N TYR A 114 -9.72 -22.47 11.90
CA TYR A 114 -9.87 -23.82 11.35
C TYR A 114 -8.72 -24.19 10.40
N PHE A 115 -8.27 -23.24 9.58
CA PHE A 115 -7.10 -23.42 8.70
C PHE A 115 -5.75 -23.31 9.42
N GLY A 116 -5.72 -23.22 10.75
CA GLY A 116 -4.49 -23.19 11.55
C GLY A 116 -3.84 -21.81 11.70
N PHE A 117 -4.52 -20.73 11.30
CA PHE A 117 -3.98 -19.37 11.49
C PHE A 117 -4.23 -18.87 12.92
N THR A 118 -3.16 -18.38 13.55
CA THR A 118 -3.24 -17.71 14.86
C THR A 118 -3.46 -16.23 14.67
N MET A 119 -4.57 -15.72 15.19
CA MET A 119 -4.93 -14.30 15.11
C MET A 119 -4.37 -13.54 16.31
N ILE A 120 -3.66 -12.43 16.08
CA ILE A 120 -3.22 -11.55 17.16
C ILE A 120 -4.44 -10.75 17.64
N THR A 121 -5.01 -11.13 18.79
CA THR A 121 -6.21 -10.51 19.37
C THR A 121 -5.95 -9.12 19.93
N GLU A 122 -4.76 -8.88 20.51
CA GLU A 122 -4.40 -7.60 21.17
C GLU A 122 -4.23 -6.43 20.21
N LYS A 123 -3.82 -6.69 18.95
CA LYS A 123 -3.65 -5.65 17.92
C LYS A 123 -4.91 -5.38 17.13
N ARG A 124 -6.00 -6.15 17.34
CA ARG A 124 -7.25 -5.93 16.63
C ARG A 124 -7.75 -4.54 16.96
N LYS A 125 -7.86 -3.70 15.94
CA LYS A 125 -8.71 -2.52 16.02
C LYS A 125 -10.15 -3.00 15.94
N THR A 126 -10.70 -3.46 17.07
CA THR A 126 -12.11 -3.86 17.21
C THR A 126 -13.07 -2.68 17.11
N LYS A 127 -12.54 -1.45 17.12
CA LYS A 127 -13.31 -0.23 16.89
C LYS A 127 -13.59 -0.07 15.40
N LEU A 128 -14.82 -0.39 15.01
CA LEU A 128 -15.40 -0.03 13.72
C LEU A 128 -15.20 1.47 13.50
N ASN A 129 -14.43 1.82 12.48
CA ASN A 129 -14.02 3.18 12.21
C ASN A 129 -14.35 3.52 10.75
N ARG A 130 -14.53 4.81 10.45
CA ARG A 130 -14.55 5.31 9.06
C ARG A 130 -13.15 5.68 8.57
N ILE A 131 -12.16 5.60 9.46
CA ILE A 131 -10.74 5.75 9.15
C ILE A 131 -10.06 4.37 9.24
N VAL A 132 -9.40 3.95 8.16
CA VAL A 132 -8.57 2.74 8.09
C VAL A 132 -7.11 3.15 8.13
N ILE A 133 -6.26 2.44 8.87
CA ILE A 133 -4.81 2.49 8.63
C ILE A 133 -4.39 1.13 8.08
N PHE A 134 -4.04 1.08 6.78
CA PHE A 134 -3.68 -0.14 6.06
C PHE A 134 -2.58 0.19 5.04
N LEU A 135 -1.57 -0.68 4.89
CA LEU A 135 -0.36 -0.42 4.07
C LEU A 135 0.40 0.87 4.43
N VAL A 136 0.36 1.27 5.70
CA VAL A 136 0.97 2.52 6.20
C VAL A 136 0.28 3.80 5.65
N TRP A 137 -0.89 3.64 5.03
CA TRP A 137 -1.79 4.70 4.60
C TRP A 137 -2.97 4.85 5.54
N GLU A 138 -3.36 6.08 5.82
CA GLU A 138 -4.61 6.44 6.49
C GLU A 138 -5.67 6.75 5.43
N TRP A 139 -6.69 5.91 5.37
CA TRP A 139 -7.81 6.05 4.47
C TRP A 139 -8.98 6.63 5.25
N ASN A 140 -9.42 7.82 4.90
CA ASN A 140 -10.64 8.39 5.40
C ASN A 140 -11.76 8.05 4.41
N ILE A 141 -12.53 7.02 4.72
CA ILE A 141 -13.60 6.49 3.87
C ILE A 141 -14.71 7.54 3.69
N ALA A 142 -15.03 8.31 4.74
CA ALA A 142 -16.09 9.31 4.70
C ALA A 142 -15.79 10.47 3.76
N LYS A 143 -14.51 10.86 3.68
CA LYS A 143 -14.04 11.95 2.82
C LYS A 143 -13.44 11.47 1.50
N THR A 144 -13.36 10.15 1.29
CA THR A 144 -12.67 9.52 0.15
C THR A 144 -11.22 10.04 0.00
N THR A 145 -10.54 10.32 1.12
CA THR A 145 -9.16 10.85 1.11
C THR A 145 -8.17 9.83 1.64
N VAL A 146 -6.94 9.91 1.14
CA VAL A 146 -5.83 9.02 1.51
C VAL A 146 -4.66 9.89 1.97
N LYS A 147 -4.12 9.61 3.16
CA LYS A 147 -3.01 10.37 3.74
C LYS A 147 -1.93 9.42 4.23
N THR A 148 -0.67 9.79 4.03
CA THR A 148 0.45 9.09 4.67
C THR A 148 0.75 9.69 6.06
N LYS A 149 1.60 9.00 6.85
CA LYS A 149 2.03 9.50 8.16
C LYS A 149 2.72 10.88 8.03
N PRO A 150 2.50 11.82 8.97
CA PRO A 150 3.07 13.17 8.90
C PRO A 150 4.58 13.21 8.68
N LYS A 151 5.35 12.36 9.38
CA LYS A 151 6.81 12.25 9.19
C LYS A 151 7.22 11.83 7.78
N LYS A 152 6.49 10.91 7.16
CA LYS A 152 6.73 10.53 5.77
C LYS A 152 6.40 11.71 4.87
N ARG A 153 5.23 12.32 5.05
CA ARG A 153 4.79 13.49 4.28
C ARG A 153 5.80 14.65 4.30
N LEU A 154 6.38 14.98 5.46
CA LEU A 154 7.39 16.03 5.56
C LEU A 154 8.65 15.74 4.74
N ARG A 155 9.14 14.49 4.77
CA ARG A 155 10.30 14.09 3.94
C ARG A 155 10.04 14.27 2.44
N LEU A 156 8.78 14.17 2.04
CA LEU A 156 8.35 14.24 0.64
C LEU A 156 8.27 15.67 0.15
N LEU A 157 7.69 16.56 0.97
CA LEU A 157 7.77 18.00 0.72
C LEU A 157 9.22 18.47 0.60
N LEU A 158 10.14 17.91 1.40
CA LEU A 158 11.57 18.19 1.27
C LEU A 158 12.16 17.66 -0.05
N ASP A 159 11.84 16.42 -0.42
CA ASP A 159 12.29 15.83 -1.70
C ASP A 159 11.74 16.62 -2.91
N LEU A 160 10.46 17.05 -2.87
CA LEU A 160 9.80 17.89 -3.89
C LEU A 160 10.45 19.27 -4.03
N ASN A 161 10.70 19.94 -2.90
CA ASN A 161 11.38 21.23 -2.91
C ASN A 161 12.81 21.15 -3.46
N ASN A 162 13.55 20.09 -3.11
CA ASN A 162 14.88 19.85 -3.65
C ASN A 162 14.84 19.63 -5.17
N MET A 163 13.87 18.86 -5.68
CA MET A 163 13.67 18.71 -7.13
C MET A 163 13.38 20.02 -7.81
N ARG A 164 12.41 20.76 -7.27
CA ARG A 164 12.00 22.05 -7.80
C ARG A 164 13.21 22.98 -7.91
N ARG A 165 14.09 22.96 -6.91
CA ARG A 165 15.36 23.68 -6.93
C ARG A 165 16.27 23.18 -8.05
N TRP A 166 16.55 21.87 -8.14
CA TRP A 166 17.42 21.30 -9.16
C TRP A 166 16.96 21.61 -10.59
N ILE A 167 15.66 21.50 -10.86
CA ILE A 167 15.11 21.78 -12.20
C ILE A 167 15.21 23.28 -12.52
N LYS A 168 14.94 24.16 -11.55
CA LYS A 168 15.06 25.62 -11.74
C LYS A 168 16.50 26.05 -12.00
N THR A 169 17.46 25.49 -11.26
CA THR A 169 18.89 25.84 -11.37
C THR A 169 19.62 25.06 -12.47
N GLY A 170 18.97 24.10 -13.13
CA GLY A 170 19.62 23.24 -14.11
C GLY A 170 20.71 22.35 -13.51
N THR A 171 20.54 21.94 -12.24
CA THR A 171 21.54 21.13 -11.53
C THR A 171 21.65 19.75 -12.14
N GLU A 172 22.88 19.32 -12.40
CA GLU A 172 23.18 17.95 -12.77
C GLU A 172 22.93 16.98 -11.60
N ILE A 173 22.11 15.97 -11.84
CA ILE A 173 21.81 14.91 -10.88
C ILE A 173 22.13 13.55 -11.49
N THR A 174 22.54 12.59 -10.67
CA THR A 174 22.79 11.23 -11.17
C THR A 174 21.49 10.53 -11.57
N VAL A 175 21.55 9.67 -12.58
CA VAL A 175 20.41 8.83 -13.00
C VAL A 175 19.88 7.99 -11.82
N LYS A 176 20.77 7.50 -10.94
CA LYS A 176 20.39 6.81 -9.69
C LYS A 176 19.59 7.69 -8.72
N GLN A 177 19.96 8.96 -8.55
CA GLN A 177 19.20 9.89 -7.71
C GLN A 177 17.80 10.12 -8.29
N SER A 178 17.70 10.33 -9.60
CA SER A 178 16.41 10.45 -10.31
C SER A 178 15.55 9.19 -10.14
N ALA A 179 16.12 7.99 -10.33
CA ALA A 179 15.42 6.72 -10.16
C ALA A 179 14.88 6.51 -8.74
N LYS A 180 15.70 6.81 -7.73
CA LYS A 180 15.30 6.72 -6.31
C LYS A 180 14.11 7.61 -6.01
N LEU A 181 14.08 8.78 -6.62
CA LEU A 181 13.07 9.80 -6.43
C LEU A 181 11.76 9.46 -7.13
N ILE A 182 11.83 9.01 -8.38
CA ILE A 182 10.69 8.42 -9.11
C ILE A 182 10.07 7.29 -8.28
N GLY A 183 10.88 6.39 -7.70
CA GLY A 183 10.39 5.33 -6.82
C GLY A 183 9.65 5.85 -5.58
N LYS A 184 10.17 6.90 -4.92
CA LYS A 184 9.50 7.55 -3.78
C LYS A 184 8.18 8.19 -4.17
N LEU A 185 8.15 8.89 -5.30
CA LEU A 185 6.96 9.57 -5.81
C LEU A 185 5.90 8.58 -6.31
N ASN A 186 6.30 7.47 -6.95
CA ASN A 186 5.41 6.41 -7.39
C ASN A 186 4.62 5.79 -6.22
N TYR A 187 5.26 5.61 -5.06
CA TYR A 187 4.56 5.18 -3.85
C TYR A 187 3.42 6.16 -3.48
N LEU A 188 3.56 7.44 -3.79
CA LEU A 188 2.70 8.53 -3.32
C LEU A 188 1.74 9.08 -4.37
N ARG A 189 1.88 8.65 -5.63
CA ARG A 189 0.98 8.97 -6.74
C ARG A 189 -0.49 8.73 -6.36
N GLN A 190 -0.74 7.84 -5.40
CA GLN A 190 -2.08 7.58 -4.89
C GLN A 190 -2.76 8.78 -4.21
N GLN A 191 -1.99 9.69 -3.61
CA GLN A 191 -2.49 10.88 -2.94
C GLN A 191 -2.73 12.05 -3.91
N PHE A 192 -2.02 12.10 -5.04
CA PHE A 192 -2.04 13.21 -6.00
C PHE A 192 -2.45 12.69 -7.38
N GLN A 193 -3.63 13.05 -7.87
CA GLN A 193 -4.11 12.56 -9.17
C GLN A 193 -3.19 13.01 -10.32
N GLU A 194 -2.60 14.19 -10.19
CA GLU A 194 -1.81 14.84 -11.26
C GLU A 194 -0.33 14.45 -11.29
N ALA A 195 0.16 13.69 -10.30
CA ALA A 195 1.55 13.23 -10.26
C ALA A 195 1.95 12.32 -11.44
N SER A 196 0.96 11.75 -12.16
CA SER A 196 1.18 10.74 -13.19
C SER A 196 1.92 11.28 -14.42
N LEU A 197 1.61 12.51 -14.87
CA LEU A 197 2.23 13.09 -16.07
C LEU A 197 3.72 13.41 -15.83
N MET A 198 4.00 14.11 -14.74
CA MET A 198 5.36 14.39 -14.26
C MET A 198 6.20 13.11 -14.15
N LEU A 199 5.66 12.07 -13.52
CA LEU A 199 6.37 10.81 -13.33
C LEU A 199 6.76 10.15 -14.66
N ASN A 200 5.89 10.20 -15.66
CA ASN A 200 6.18 9.68 -16.99
C ASN A 200 7.31 10.46 -17.67
N ILE A 201 7.30 11.80 -17.57
CA ILE A 201 8.35 12.66 -18.13
C ILE A 201 9.70 12.34 -17.47
N MET A 202 9.72 12.26 -16.14
CA MET A 202 10.93 11.95 -15.38
C MET A 202 11.47 10.55 -15.70
N ASP A 203 10.58 9.55 -15.74
CA ASP A 203 10.97 8.17 -16.00
C ASP A 203 11.50 8.00 -17.42
N HIS A 204 10.88 8.66 -18.41
CA HIS A 204 11.35 8.69 -19.79
C HIS A 204 12.77 9.27 -19.89
N GLN A 205 13.01 10.45 -19.30
CA GLN A 205 14.33 11.09 -19.31
C GLN A 205 15.39 10.26 -18.58
N LYS A 206 15.04 9.71 -17.42
CA LYS A 206 15.91 8.79 -16.68
C LYS A 206 16.28 7.59 -17.55
N THR A 207 15.30 6.99 -18.23
CA THR A 207 15.51 5.79 -19.08
C THR A 207 16.38 6.10 -20.29
N GLN A 208 16.18 7.25 -20.95
CA GLN A 208 17.06 7.70 -22.04
C GLN A 208 18.51 7.91 -21.56
N ALA A 209 18.70 8.63 -20.44
CA ALA A 209 20.04 8.88 -19.90
C ALA A 209 20.74 7.57 -19.47
N ALA A 210 20.00 6.67 -18.82
CA ALA A 210 20.52 5.35 -18.43
C ALA A 210 20.95 4.51 -19.64
N GLY A 211 20.14 4.51 -20.70
CA GLY A 211 20.42 3.75 -21.93
C GLY A 211 21.62 4.27 -22.71
N LEU A 212 21.80 5.61 -22.75
CA LEU A 212 22.89 6.22 -23.52
C LEU A 212 24.23 6.23 -22.78
N ARG A 213 24.24 6.44 -21.45
CA ARG A 213 25.47 6.73 -20.69
C ARG A 213 25.60 5.94 -19.38
N GLY A 214 24.68 5.01 -19.10
CA GLY A 214 24.70 4.14 -17.93
C GLY A 214 24.18 4.79 -16.63
N TRP A 215 24.04 4.00 -15.57
CA TRP A 215 23.38 4.43 -14.32
C TRP A 215 24.17 5.43 -13.46
N ASN A 216 25.49 5.53 -13.66
CA ASN A 216 26.34 6.44 -12.89
C ASN A 216 26.46 7.84 -13.53
N THR A 217 25.93 8.03 -14.74
CA THR A 217 25.95 9.32 -15.41
C THR A 217 25.10 10.37 -14.69
N THR A 218 25.45 11.63 -14.89
CA THR A 218 24.60 12.78 -14.57
C THR A 218 23.65 13.11 -15.72
N MET A 219 22.54 13.76 -15.39
CA MET A 219 21.54 14.30 -16.30
C MET A 219 20.96 15.60 -15.71
N ILE A 220 20.45 16.47 -16.59
CA ILE A 220 19.68 17.65 -16.20
C ILE A 220 18.21 17.35 -16.52
N MET A 221 17.33 17.55 -15.54
CA MET A 221 15.90 17.29 -15.69
C MET A 221 15.22 18.47 -16.39
N ASN A 222 14.30 18.19 -17.31
CA ASN A 222 13.63 19.24 -18.10
C ASN A 222 12.71 20.10 -17.22
N LYS A 223 12.66 21.41 -17.53
CA LYS A 223 11.79 22.40 -16.89
C LYS A 223 10.29 22.16 -17.10
N THR A 224 9.91 21.34 -18.08
CA THR A 224 8.50 20.97 -18.33
C THR A 224 7.81 20.28 -17.15
N ALA A 225 8.57 19.71 -16.20
CA ALA A 225 8.01 19.10 -14.99
C ALA A 225 7.68 20.10 -13.86
N ILE A 226 8.06 21.39 -13.97
CA ILE A 226 7.86 22.40 -12.91
C ILE A 226 6.38 22.67 -12.58
N PRO A 227 5.46 22.85 -13.55
CA PRO A 227 4.05 23.13 -13.26
C PRO A 227 3.41 22.04 -12.39
N ASP A 228 3.60 20.77 -12.76
CA ASP A 228 3.07 19.62 -12.02
C ASP A 228 3.60 19.55 -10.57
N ILE A 229 4.88 19.89 -10.36
CA ILE A 229 5.47 19.96 -9.00
C ILE A 229 4.77 21.02 -8.15
N ASN A 230 4.49 22.20 -8.72
CA ASN A 230 3.81 23.28 -7.99
C ASN A 230 2.38 22.88 -7.61
N GLN A 231 1.70 22.12 -8.47
CA GLN A 231 0.35 21.65 -8.22
C GLN A 231 0.33 20.57 -7.13
N MET A 232 1.28 19.63 -7.15
CA MET A 232 1.45 18.65 -6.06
C MET A 232 1.75 19.31 -4.70
N ASP A 233 2.54 20.38 -4.68
CA ASP A 233 2.81 21.17 -3.47
C ASP A 233 1.53 21.87 -2.95
N SER A 234 0.62 22.28 -3.84
CA SER A 234 -0.65 22.95 -3.46
C SER A 234 -1.72 21.99 -2.92
N GLU A 235 -1.69 20.73 -3.37
CA GLU A 235 -2.60 19.65 -2.95
C GLU A 235 -2.16 18.98 -1.64
N THR A 236 -0.93 19.24 -1.20
CA THR A 236 -0.45 18.77 0.10
C THR A 236 -1.11 19.52 1.24
#